data_AF-A0AAE9A514-F1
#
_entry.id   AF-A0AAE9A514-F1
#
_cell.length_a   1.000
_cell.length_b   1.000
_cell.length_c   1.000
_cell.angle_alpha   90.00
_cell.angle_beta   90.00
_cell.angle_gamma   90.00
#
_symmetry.space_group_name_H-M   'P 1'
#
loop_
_entity.id
_entity.type
_entity.pdbx_description
1 polymer ?
#
loop_
_entity_poly.entity_id
_entity_poly.type
_entity_poly.pdbx_seq_one_letter_code
_entity_poly.pdbx_strand_id
1 'polypeptide(L)'
;MDFVKLRGWLPEVGSFKGIWIDGERKTLEKISFTWTDGYTEGYGAFESDNGWLSLTNTKGEPENCLAVSITHGRNARINDVVCGIGTGNELGVACGYKLE
;
A
#
# COMPACT_ATOMS: atom_id res chain seq x y z
N MET A 1 -15.56 1.51 1.36
CA MET A 1 -15.37 0.05 1.17
C MET A 1 -15.30 -0.56 2.56
N ASP A 2 -16.14 -1.54 2.86
CA ASP A 2 -16.25 -2.11 4.22
C ASP A 2 -15.28 -3.30 4.37
N PHE A 3 -14.30 -3.19 5.27
CA PHE A 3 -13.18 -4.15 5.38
C PHE A 3 -13.61 -5.53 5.90
N VAL A 4 -14.80 -5.62 6.53
CA VAL A 4 -15.43 -6.90 6.88
C VAL A 4 -15.72 -7.72 5.62
N LYS A 5 -16.11 -7.07 4.50
CA LYS A 5 -16.30 -7.76 3.21
C LYS A 5 -14.98 -8.20 2.59
N LEU A 6 -13.92 -7.40 2.66
CA LEU A 6 -12.59 -7.78 2.13
C LEU A 6 -12.04 -9.05 2.79
N ARG A 7 -12.13 -9.18 4.11
CA ARG A 7 -11.76 -10.43 4.82
C ARG A 7 -12.64 -11.62 4.42
N GLY A 8 -13.92 -11.40 4.15
CA GLY A 8 -14.83 -12.45 3.67
C GLY A 8 -14.53 -12.91 2.24
N TRP A 9 -13.92 -12.05 1.42
CA TRP A 9 -13.59 -12.35 0.02
C TRP A 9 -12.18 -12.95 -0.13
N LEU A 10 -11.32 -12.73 0.86
CA LEU A 10 -9.90 -13.09 0.83
C LEU A 10 -9.44 -13.78 2.15
N PRO A 11 -10.07 -14.90 2.55
CA PRO A 11 -9.83 -15.54 3.84
C PRO A 11 -8.42 -16.12 4.03
N GLU A 12 -7.67 -16.35 2.94
CA GLU A 12 -6.32 -16.94 2.95
C GLU A 12 -5.20 -15.96 2.55
N VAL A 13 -5.52 -14.67 2.45
CA VAL A 13 -4.52 -13.68 2.05
C VAL A 13 -3.53 -13.47 3.20
N GLY A 14 -2.35 -14.07 3.04
CA GLY A 14 -1.23 -13.90 3.96
C GLY A 14 -0.91 -12.42 4.23
N SER A 15 -0.33 -12.14 5.39
CA SER A 15 0.07 -10.79 5.78
C SER A 15 0.84 -10.08 4.65
N PHE A 16 0.59 -8.78 4.48
CA PHE A 16 1.24 -7.90 3.49
C PHE A 16 0.87 -8.12 2.02
N LYS A 17 0.15 -9.21 1.69
CA LYS A 17 -0.49 -9.31 0.38
C LYS A 17 -1.63 -8.30 0.28
N GLY A 18 -1.67 -7.58 -0.82
CA GLY A 18 -2.56 -6.43 -0.96
C GLY A 18 -2.92 -6.07 -2.38
N ILE A 19 -3.82 -5.09 -2.47
CA ILE A 19 -4.20 -4.44 -3.70
C ILE A 19 -3.32 -3.21 -3.87
N TRP A 20 -2.62 -3.12 -4.98
CA TRP A 20 -1.79 -1.96 -5.29
C TRP A 20 -2.66 -0.73 -5.49
N ILE A 21 -2.20 0.36 -4.91
CA ILE A 21 -2.78 1.69 -5.10
C ILE A 21 -1.70 2.59 -5.68
N ASP A 22 -2.13 3.60 -6.41
CA ASP A 22 -1.22 4.59 -6.96
C ASP A 22 -0.45 5.27 -5.82
N GLY A 23 0.86 5.42 -5.94
CA GLY A 23 1.70 5.99 -4.88
C GLY A 23 3.14 5.50 -4.92
N GLU A 24 4.07 6.45 -5.06
CA GLU A 24 5.49 6.17 -5.22
C GLU A 24 6.34 6.98 -4.23
N ARG A 25 7.44 6.39 -3.78
CA ARG A 25 8.42 7.05 -2.92
C ARG A 25 9.24 8.07 -3.71
N LYS A 26 9.24 9.33 -3.26
CA LYS A 26 9.99 10.44 -3.89
C LYS A 26 11.49 10.32 -3.72
N THR A 27 11.96 9.86 -2.56
CA THR A 27 13.39 9.80 -2.22
C THR A 27 13.75 8.47 -1.62
N LEU A 28 14.90 7.89 -1.98
CA LEU A 28 15.24 6.55 -1.50
C LEU A 28 15.59 6.51 0.00
N GLU A 29 15.92 7.64 0.61
CA GLU A 29 16.47 7.74 1.97
C GLU A 29 15.41 8.05 3.05
N LYS A 30 14.17 8.37 2.67
CA LYS A 30 13.13 8.83 3.59
C LYS A 30 11.76 8.28 3.24
N ILE A 31 10.90 8.15 4.24
CA ILE A 31 9.51 7.75 4.06
C ILE A 31 8.77 8.97 3.49
N SER A 32 8.79 9.11 2.17
CA SER A 32 8.28 10.28 1.45
C SER A 32 7.45 9.86 0.24
N PHE A 33 6.21 9.43 0.48
CA PHE A 33 5.32 9.00 -0.59
C PHE A 33 4.54 10.17 -1.19
N THR A 34 4.21 10.03 -2.46
CA THR A 34 3.32 10.93 -3.18
C THR A 34 2.38 10.11 -4.05
N TRP A 35 1.16 10.62 -4.22
CA TRP A 35 0.27 10.16 -5.28
C TRP A 35 0.87 10.56 -6.63
N THR A 36 0.80 9.66 -7.60
CA THR A 36 1.31 9.82 -8.98
C THR A 36 0.19 9.96 -10.01
N ASP A 37 -1.06 9.74 -9.60
CA ASP A 37 -2.27 9.81 -10.41
C ASP A 37 -2.68 11.23 -10.83
N GLY A 38 -2.08 12.24 -10.21
CA GLY A 38 -2.28 13.65 -10.53
C GLY A 38 -3.61 14.25 -10.05
N TYR A 39 -4.42 13.50 -9.28
CA TYR A 39 -5.69 14.00 -8.76
C TYR A 39 -5.97 13.63 -7.29
N THR A 40 -5.29 12.64 -6.72
CA THR A 40 -5.48 12.32 -5.30
C THR A 40 -4.76 13.36 -4.44
N GLU A 41 -5.54 14.00 -3.57
CA GLU A 41 -5.07 15.01 -2.62
C GLU A 41 -5.20 14.53 -1.18
N GLY A 42 -4.34 15.05 -0.30
CA GLY A 42 -4.32 14.70 1.12
C GLY A 42 -3.33 13.60 1.47
N TYR A 43 -2.60 13.82 2.57
CA TYR A 43 -1.53 12.94 3.06
C TYR A 43 -1.92 12.14 4.31
N GLY A 44 -3.20 12.23 4.74
CA GLY A 44 -3.69 11.48 5.90
C GLY A 44 -3.46 9.97 5.76
N ALA A 45 -3.45 9.46 4.52
CA ALA A 45 -3.08 8.08 4.19
C ALA A 45 -1.69 7.66 4.70
N PHE A 46 -0.75 8.60 4.82
CA PHE A 46 0.63 8.35 5.25
C PHE A 46 0.85 8.64 6.73
N GLU A 47 -0.18 9.06 7.47
CA GLU A 47 -0.12 9.15 8.92
C GLU A 47 0.03 7.75 9.52
N SER A 48 0.72 7.65 10.66
CA SER A 48 1.08 6.36 11.29
C SER A 48 -0.10 5.45 11.62
N ASP A 49 -1.29 6.03 11.77
CA ASP A 49 -2.52 5.27 12.08
C ASP A 49 -3.16 4.68 10.82
N ASN A 50 -2.83 5.22 9.64
CA ASN A 50 -3.35 4.77 8.34
C ASN A 50 -2.31 3.98 7.54
N GLY A 51 -1.03 4.32 7.67
CA GLY A 51 0.09 3.70 6.94
C GLY A 51 1.15 3.09 7.87
N TRP A 52 1.67 1.93 7.49
CA TRP A 52 2.89 1.36 8.08
C TRP A 52 3.96 1.26 7.00
N LEU A 53 4.96 2.15 7.09
CA LEU A 53 5.95 2.35 6.04
C LEU A 53 7.36 2.05 6.60
N SER A 54 8.13 1.18 5.94
CA SER A 54 9.43 0.66 6.42
C SER A 54 10.65 0.96 5.54
N LEU A 55 10.49 1.54 4.35
CA LEU A 55 11.53 1.82 3.33
C LEU A 55 12.10 0.60 2.63
N THR A 56 12.36 -0.46 3.39
CA THR A 56 12.90 -1.70 2.88
C THR A 56 12.28 -2.88 3.61
N ASN A 57 12.06 -3.95 2.87
CA ASN A 57 11.58 -5.19 3.45
C ASN A 57 12.71 -5.90 4.24
N THR A 58 12.39 -7.07 4.82
CA THR A 58 13.33 -7.88 5.60
C THR A 58 14.53 -8.43 4.81
N LYS A 59 14.48 -8.39 3.47
CA LYS A 59 15.58 -8.77 2.57
C LYS A 59 16.44 -7.56 2.16
N GLY A 60 16.11 -6.35 2.59
CA GLY A 60 16.77 -5.11 2.18
C GLY A 60 16.33 -4.61 0.80
N GLU A 61 15.26 -5.15 0.23
CA GLU A 61 14.71 -4.68 -1.05
C GLU A 61 13.93 -3.38 -0.82
N PRO A 62 14.11 -2.34 -1.66
CA PRO A 62 13.39 -1.08 -1.52
C PRO A 62 11.88 -1.25 -1.69
N GLU A 63 11.13 -0.79 -0.70
CA GLU A 63 9.67 -0.70 -0.70
C GLU A 63 9.25 0.68 -1.21
N ASN A 64 9.17 0.83 -2.53
CA ASN A 64 8.91 2.11 -3.20
C ASN A 64 7.46 2.31 -3.65
N CYS A 65 6.63 1.27 -3.58
CA CYS A 65 5.24 1.25 -4.05
C CYS A 65 4.28 1.09 -2.88
N LEU A 66 3.00 1.43 -3.06
CA LEU A 66 1.97 1.29 -2.02
C LEU A 66 0.96 0.19 -2.31
N ALA A 67 0.54 -0.50 -1.25
CA ALA A 67 -0.56 -1.45 -1.29
C ALA A 67 -1.48 -1.28 -0.09
N VAL A 68 -2.78 -1.47 -0.34
CA VAL A 68 -3.76 -1.72 0.73
C VAL A 68 -3.67 -3.20 1.09
N SER A 69 -3.20 -3.49 2.29
CA SER A 69 -3.00 -4.87 2.77
C SER A 69 -3.35 -5.01 4.23
N ILE A 70 -3.61 -6.26 4.65
CA ILE A 70 -3.89 -6.57 6.04
C ILE A 70 -2.56 -6.72 6.78
N THR A 71 -2.35 -5.82 7.73
CA THR A 71 -1.25 -5.91 8.69
C THR A 71 -1.76 -6.48 10.00
N HIS A 72 -1.40 -7.73 10.31
CA HIS A 72 -1.77 -8.34 11.58
C HIS A 72 -1.15 -7.59 12.77
N GLY A 73 -1.98 -7.21 13.74
CA GLY A 73 -1.54 -6.52 14.96
C GLY A 73 -1.41 -5.00 14.85
N ARG A 74 -1.78 -4.40 13.72
CA ARG A 74 -1.84 -2.93 13.56
C ARG A 74 -3.14 -2.49 12.89
N ASN A 75 -3.55 -1.25 13.15
CA ASN A 75 -4.71 -0.63 12.49
C ASN A 75 -4.35 0.03 11.15
N ALA A 76 -3.06 0.08 10.78
CA ALA A 76 -2.59 0.58 9.50
C ALA A 76 -3.13 -0.29 8.36
N ARG A 77 -3.56 0.37 7.28
CA ARG A 77 -4.22 -0.24 6.11
C ARG A 77 -3.39 -0.12 4.85
N ILE A 78 -2.47 0.84 4.81
CA ILE A 78 -1.54 1.07 3.71
C ILE A 78 -0.16 0.60 4.16
N ASN A 79 0.53 -0.14 3.30
CA ASN A 79 1.93 -0.52 3.50
C ASN A 79 2.74 -0.13 2.27
N ASP A 80 4.01 0.20 2.49
CA ASP A 80 4.96 0.20 1.39
C ASP A 80 5.34 -1.25 1.06
N VAL A 81 5.57 -1.49 -0.23
CA VAL A 81 5.90 -2.81 -0.77
C VAL A 81 6.95 -2.65 -1.86
N VAL A 82 7.67 -3.72 -2.11
CA VAL A 82 8.57 -3.81 -3.26
C VAL A 82 7.75 -3.65 -4.54
N CYS A 83 8.26 -2.83 -5.45
CA CYS A 83 7.63 -2.63 -6.76
C CYS A 83 7.91 -3.81 -7.70
N GLY A 84 7.04 -3.98 -8.70
CA GLY A 84 7.20 -4.98 -9.76
C GLY A 84 6.37 -6.24 -9.55
N ILE A 85 6.06 -6.94 -10.65
CA ILE A 85 5.26 -8.16 -10.63
C ILE A 85 6.13 -9.33 -10.14
N GLY A 86 5.57 -10.16 -9.26
CA GLY A 86 6.21 -11.39 -8.77
C GLY A 86 6.93 -11.22 -7.42
N THR A 87 6.69 -10.12 -6.73
CA THR A 87 7.13 -9.91 -5.34
C THR A 87 6.38 -10.81 -4.36
N GLY A 88 5.22 -11.34 -4.78
CA GLY A 88 4.39 -12.24 -3.99
C GLY A 88 3.40 -11.50 -3.08
N ASN A 89 3.39 -10.17 -3.14
CA ASN A 89 2.51 -9.29 -2.37
C ASN A 89 1.29 -8.82 -3.17
N GLU A 90 1.22 -9.13 -4.46
CA GLU A 90 0.21 -8.59 -5.38
C GLU A 90 -1.03 -9.47 -5.42
N LEU A 91 -2.19 -8.89 -5.12
CA LEU A 91 -3.50 -9.52 -5.32
C LEU A 91 -4.27 -8.88 -6.48
N GLY A 92 -3.85 -7.69 -6.90
CA GLY A 92 -4.52 -6.89 -7.91
C GLY A 92 -4.13 -5.42 -7.80
N VAL A 93 -4.80 -4.58 -8.58
CA VAL A 93 -4.61 -3.12 -8.60
C VAL A 93 -5.97 -2.43 -8.49
N ALA A 94 -6.03 -1.33 -7.76
CA ALA A 94 -7.17 -0.43 -7.71
C ALA A 94 -6.83 0.84 -8.50
N CYS A 95 -7.56 1.09 -9.58
CA CYS A 95 -7.43 2.32 -10.36
C CYS A 95 -8.56 3.28 -9.98
N GLY A 96 -8.21 4.53 -9.71
CA GLY A 96 -9.15 5.64 -9.63
C GLY A 96 -9.13 6.48 -10.92
N TYR A 97 -10.10 7.37 -11.05
CA TYR A 97 -10.08 8.42 -12.06
C TYR A 97 -10.89 9.61 -11.55
N LYS A 98 -10.45 10.82 -11.90
CA LYS A 98 -11.19 12.05 -11.62
C LYS A 98 -12.32 12.17 -12.65
N LEU A 99 -13.56 12.32 -12.18
CA LEU A 99 -14.72 12.53 -13.06
C LEU A 99 -14.78 13.99 -13.56
N GLU A 100 -14.29 14.94 -12.77
CA GLU A 100 -14.13 16.38 -13.07
C GLU A 100 -12.99 16.96 -12.23
#